data_AF-A0A919HQY4-F1
#
_entry.id   AF-A0A919HQY4-F1
#
_cell.length_a   1.000
_cell.length_b   1.000
_cell.length_c   1.000
_cell.angle_alpha   90.00
_cell.angle_beta   90.00
_cell.angle_gamma   90.00
#
_symmetry.space_group_name_H-M   'P 1'
#
loop_
_entity.id
_entity.type
_entity.pdbx_description
1 polymer ?
#
loop_
_entity_poly.entity_id
_entity_poly.type
_entity_poly.pdbx_seq_one_letter_code
_entity_poly.pdbx_strand_id
1 'polypeptide(L)'
;MKQAQAAYDYAQNFYQRQLGLRASSAISANDLENARSSRDQAQATLKSAQDKLRQYRAGNRPQEIARAKASLEQAQAALAQPNWTCTIPCSPPLLTVR
;
A
#
# COMPACT_ATOMS: atom_id res chain seq x y z
N MET A 1 -3.51 -3.94 -1.36
CA MET A 1 -4.16 -5.28 -1.31
C MET A 1 -4.67 -5.65 0.08
N LYS A 2 -3.83 -5.64 1.13
CA LYS A 2 -4.25 -6.01 2.50
C LYS A 2 -5.47 -5.23 3.02
N GLN A 3 -5.57 -3.94 2.70
CA GLN A 3 -6.72 -3.10 3.08
C GLN A 3 -8.03 -3.52 2.40
N ALA A 4 -7.99 -3.87 1.10
CA ALA A 4 -9.18 -4.33 0.38
C ALA A 4 -9.63 -5.73 0.84
N GLN A 5 -8.68 -6.60 1.19
CA GLN A 5 -8.94 -7.91 1.80
C GLN A 5 -9.69 -7.75 3.13
N ALA A 6 -9.16 -6.92 4.03
CA ALA A 6 -9.78 -6.67 5.33
C ALA A 6 -11.21 -6.11 5.22
N ALA A 7 -11.45 -5.22 4.25
CA ALA A 7 -12.79 -4.68 3.99
C ALA A 7 -13.77 -5.77 3.51
N TYR A 8 -13.32 -6.68 2.64
CA TYR A 8 -14.12 -7.81 2.18
C TYR A 8 -14.41 -8.80 3.32
N ASP A 9 -13.41 -9.17 4.11
CA ASP A 9 -13.56 -10.06 5.27
C ASP A 9 -14.55 -9.49 6.29
N TYR A 10 -14.48 -8.19 6.57
CA TYR A 10 -15.43 -7.52 7.45
C TYR A 10 -16.87 -7.60 6.90
N ALA A 11 -17.06 -7.27 5.62
CA ALA A 11 -18.38 -7.29 4.98
C ALA A 11 -18.95 -8.72 4.90
N GLN A 12 -18.09 -9.72 4.68
CA GLN A 12 -18.45 -11.15 4.71
C GLN A 12 -18.93 -11.57 6.11
N ASN A 13 -18.17 -11.23 7.15
CA ASN A 13 -18.51 -11.59 8.52
C ASN A 13 -19.83 -10.94 8.96
N PHE A 14 -20.05 -9.69 8.56
CA PHE A 14 -21.31 -8.97 8.78
C PHE A 14 -22.48 -9.67 8.08
N TYR A 15 -22.33 -10.05 6.80
CA TYR A 15 -23.36 -10.79 6.05
C TYR A 15 -23.71 -12.13 6.72
N GLN A 16 -22.70 -12.88 7.19
CA GLN A 16 -22.91 -14.13 7.93
C GLN A 16 -23.67 -13.94 9.24
N ARG A 17 -23.35 -12.90 10.01
CA ARG A 17 -24.12 -12.53 11.20
C ARG A 17 -25.57 -12.20 10.86
N GLN A 18 -25.79 -11.44 9.79
CA GLN A 18 -27.13 -11.07 9.33
C GLN A 18 -27.95 -12.28 8.86
N LEU A 19 -27.33 -13.27 8.22
CA LEU A 19 -27.99 -14.53 7.86
C LEU A 19 -28.52 -15.27 9.09
N GLY A 20 -27.72 -15.35 10.16
CA GLY A 20 -28.17 -15.95 11.42
C GLY A 20 -29.34 -15.19 12.05
N LEU A 21 -29.27 -13.85 12.07
CA LEU A 21 -30.35 -13.02 12.59
C LEU A 21 -31.63 -13.10 11.76
N ARG A 22 -31.52 -13.27 10.43
CA ARG A 22 -32.66 -13.47 9.51
C ARG A 22 -33.34 -14.81 9.76
N ALA A 23 -32.59 -15.86 10.04
CA ALA A 23 -33.15 -17.17 10.41
C ALA A 23 -33.97 -17.10 11.70
N SER A 24 -33.59 -16.21 12.62
CA SER A 24 -34.33 -15.91 13.85
C SER A 24 -35.45 -14.86 13.65
N SER A 25 -35.74 -14.43 12.41
CA SER A 25 -36.67 -13.32 12.09
C SER A 25 -36.39 -12.00 12.81
N ALA A 26 -35.15 -11.77 13.26
CA ALA A 26 -34.75 -10.56 13.97
C ALA A 26 -34.41 -9.38 13.05
N ILE A 27 -34.26 -9.61 11.73
CA ILE A 27 -33.99 -8.57 10.73
C ILE A 27 -34.92 -8.70 9.52
N SER A 28 -35.11 -7.60 8.79
CA SER A 28 -35.97 -7.56 7.60
C SER A 28 -35.30 -8.17 6.36
N ALA A 29 -36.11 -8.41 5.33
CA ALA A 29 -35.62 -8.82 4.02
C ALA A 29 -34.64 -7.83 3.41
N ASN A 30 -34.94 -6.56 3.61
CA ASN A 30 -34.19 -5.45 3.09
C ASN A 30 -32.81 -5.31 3.74
N ASP A 31 -32.70 -5.58 5.05
CA ASP A 31 -31.42 -5.52 5.77
C ASP A 31 -30.41 -6.54 5.25
N LEU A 32 -30.86 -7.78 5.04
CA LEU A 32 -30.01 -8.83 4.48
C LEU A 32 -29.52 -8.48 3.06
N GLU A 33 -30.40 -7.89 2.24
CA GLU A 33 -30.07 -7.46 0.87
C GLU A 33 -29.03 -6.33 0.89
N ASN A 34 -29.15 -5.38 1.82
CA ASN A 34 -28.15 -4.34 2.04
C ASN A 34 -26.80 -4.93 2.44
N ALA A 35 -26.77 -5.89 3.38
CA ALA A 35 -25.54 -6.56 3.77
C ALA A 35 -24.91 -7.36 2.62
N ARG A 36 -25.73 -8.05 1.82
CA ARG A 36 -25.28 -8.75 0.60
C ARG A 36 -24.67 -7.76 -0.39
N SER A 37 -25.34 -6.66 -0.67
CA SER A 37 -24.88 -5.63 -1.60
C SER A 37 -23.57 -5.00 -1.14
N SER A 38 -23.43 -4.71 0.16
CA SER A 38 -22.19 -4.19 0.75
C SER A 38 -21.02 -5.18 0.57
N ARG A 39 -21.26 -6.48 0.78
CA ARG A 39 -20.26 -7.54 0.53
C ARG A 39 -19.85 -7.58 -0.94
N ASP A 40 -20.81 -7.51 -1.86
CA ASP A 40 -20.54 -7.54 -3.29
C ASP A 40 -19.72 -6.32 -3.75
N GLN A 41 -20.03 -5.14 -3.22
CA GLN A 41 -19.25 -3.91 -3.45
C GLN A 41 -17.79 -4.07 -2.98
N ALA A 42 -17.58 -4.62 -1.79
CA ALA A 42 -16.24 -4.88 -1.25
C ALA A 42 -15.51 -5.94 -2.09
N GLN A 43 -16.21 -6.97 -2.57
CA GLN A 43 -15.66 -7.99 -3.46
C GLN A 43 -15.21 -7.42 -4.79
N ALA A 44 -16.02 -6.54 -5.40
CA ALA A 44 -15.69 -5.87 -6.64
C ALA A 44 -14.45 -4.98 -6.48
N THR A 45 -14.34 -4.27 -5.36
CA THR A 45 -13.16 -3.45 -5.00
C THR A 45 -11.90 -4.31 -4.86
N LEU A 46 -12.00 -5.45 -4.17
CA LEU A 46 -10.91 -6.40 -4.02
C LEU A 46 -10.46 -6.97 -5.38
N LYS A 47 -11.42 -7.36 -6.22
CA LYS A 47 -11.15 -7.86 -7.57
C LYS A 47 -10.47 -6.81 -8.44
N SER A 48 -10.94 -5.57 -8.40
CA SER A 48 -10.34 -4.44 -9.13
C SER A 48 -8.92 -4.14 -8.66
N ALA A 49 -8.67 -4.16 -7.35
CA ALA A 49 -7.32 -4.02 -6.79
C ALA A 49 -6.40 -5.18 -7.22
N GLN A 50 -6.92 -6.42 -7.25
CA GLN A 50 -6.17 -7.58 -7.73
C GLN A 50 -5.88 -7.48 -9.21
N ASP A 51 -6.83 -7.00 -10.01
CA ASP A 51 -6.65 -6.83 -11.44
C ASP A 51 -5.62 -5.73 -11.74
N LYS A 52 -5.70 -4.58 -11.07
CA LYS A 52 -4.65 -3.54 -11.12
C LYS A 52 -3.28 -4.10 -10.75
N LEU A 53 -3.19 -4.90 -9.68
CA LEU A 53 -1.93 -5.54 -9.32
C LEU A 53 -1.45 -6.51 -10.40
N ARG A 54 -2.34 -7.31 -10.98
CA ARG A 54 -1.99 -8.20 -12.10
C ARG A 54 -1.54 -7.41 -13.32
N GLN A 55 -2.21 -6.31 -13.66
CA GLN A 55 -1.83 -5.42 -14.75
C GLN A 55 -0.46 -4.77 -14.50
N TYR A 56 -0.19 -4.28 -13.28
CA TYR A 56 1.14 -3.80 -12.92
C TYR A 56 2.20 -4.91 -12.97
N ARG A 57 1.87 -6.14 -12.54
CA ARG A 57 2.81 -7.27 -12.63
C ARG A 57 3.02 -7.76 -14.07
N ALA A 58 2.01 -7.64 -14.93
CA ALA A 58 2.07 -8.05 -16.33
C ALA A 58 2.70 -6.98 -17.24
N GLY A 59 2.48 -5.70 -16.95
CA GLY A 59 3.01 -4.54 -17.70
C GLY A 59 4.37 -4.02 -17.18
N ASN A 60 4.58 -3.95 -15.87
CA ASN A 60 5.82 -3.48 -15.24
C ASN A 60 6.69 -4.65 -14.77
N ARG A 61 6.91 -5.60 -15.68
CA ARG A 61 7.84 -6.72 -15.45
C ARG A 61 9.23 -6.10 -15.19
N PRO A 62 10.09 -6.78 -14.43
CA PRO A 62 11.02 -6.34 -13.36
C PRO A 62 11.82 -5.02 -13.43
N GLN A 63 11.80 -4.26 -14.51
CA GLN A 63 12.62 -3.05 -14.68
C GLN A 63 12.23 -1.93 -13.72
N GLU A 64 10.93 -1.69 -13.47
CA GLU A 64 10.52 -0.70 -12.46
C GLU A 64 10.81 -1.17 -11.03
N ILE A 65 10.73 -2.46 -10.74
CA ILE A 65 11.11 -3.00 -9.43
C ILE A 65 12.63 -2.89 -9.24
N ALA A 66 13.42 -3.16 -10.29
CA ALA A 66 14.86 -2.98 -10.28
C ALA A 66 15.24 -1.50 -10.15
N ARG A 67 14.51 -0.59 -10.81
CA ARG A 67 14.72 0.85 -10.71
C ARG A 67 14.30 1.39 -9.35
N ALA A 68 13.19 0.92 -8.79
CA ALA A 68 12.76 1.27 -7.44
C ALA A 68 13.71 0.69 -6.37
N LYS A 69 14.25 -0.53 -6.57
CA LYS A 69 15.32 -1.09 -5.74
C LYS A 69 16.60 -0.27 -5.85
N ALA A 70 17.04 0.09 -7.06
CA ALA A 70 18.22 0.91 -7.27
C ALA A 70 18.04 2.32 -6.68
N SER A 71 16.85 2.92 -6.79
CA SER A 71 16.52 4.19 -6.14
C SER A 71 16.51 4.08 -4.62
N LEU A 72 16.01 2.96 -4.06
CA LEU A 72 16.08 2.69 -2.63
C LEU A 72 17.53 2.52 -2.17
N GLU A 73 18.35 1.73 -2.87
CA GLU A 73 19.78 1.57 -2.57
C GLU A 73 20.55 2.87 -2.70
N GLN A 74 20.28 3.69 -3.72
CA GLN A 74 20.85 5.03 -3.84
C GLN A 74 20.41 5.96 -2.72
N ALA A 75 19.14 5.95 -2.34
CA ALA A 75 18.64 6.75 -1.23
C ALA A 75 19.24 6.27 0.10
N GLN A 76 19.39 4.96 0.30
CA GLN A 76 20.02 4.37 1.47
C GLN A 76 21.52 4.73 1.52
N ALA A 77 22.21 4.68 0.38
CA ALA A 77 23.62 5.09 0.25
C ALA A 77 23.80 6.60 0.44
N ALA A 78 22.86 7.43 -0.04
CA ALA A 78 22.87 8.88 0.18
C ALA A 78 22.59 9.25 1.64
N LEU A 79 21.73 8.49 2.32
CA LEU A 79 21.49 8.64 3.76
C LEU A 79 22.67 8.10 4.60
N ALA A 80 23.35 7.07 4.10
CA ALA A 80 24.59 6.56 4.69
C ALA A 80 25.84 7.35 4.29
N GLN A 81 25.71 8.38 3.45
CA GLN A 81 26.69 9.45 3.35
C GLN A 81 26.35 10.45 4.46
N PRO A 82 26.97 10.33 5.65
CA PRO A 82 26.89 11.39 6.64
C PRO A 82 27.33 12.68 5.95
N ASN A 83 26.45 13.67 5.99
CA ASN A 83 26.65 15.07 5.62
C ASN A 83 27.89 15.67 6.34
N TRP A 84 29.08 15.28 5.93
CA TRP A 84 30.30 16.02 6.23
C TRP A 84 30.90 16.59 4.95
N THR A 85 30.09 16.96 3.95
CA THR A 85 30.57 17.97 3.01
C THR A 85 30.61 19.29 3.75
N CYS A 86 31.70 19.49 4.51
CA CYS A 86 32.13 20.78 5.00
C CYS A 86 32.45 21.62 3.77
N THR A 87 31.40 22.24 3.22
CA THR A 87 31.44 23.31 2.23
C THR A 87 31.92 24.57 2.93
N ILE A 88 33.18 24.56 3.36
CA ILE A 88 33.93 25.79 3.62
C ILE A 88 35.08 25.74 2.62
N PRO A 89 35.21 26.72 1.71
CA PRO A 89 36.38 26.78 0.85
C PRO A 89 37.59 26.92 1.77
N CYS A 90 38.41 25.87 1.85
CA CYS A 90 39.77 25.98 2.37
C CYS A 90 40.53 26.97 1.46
N SER A 91 40.50 28.25 1.81
CA SER A 91 41.45 29.25 1.34
C SER A 91 42.84 28.88 1.86
N PRO A 92 43.87 28.85 0.99
CA PRO A 92 45.23 28.48 1.41
C PRO A 92 45.86 29.60 2.27
N PRO A 93 46.60 29.26 3.35
CA PRO A 93 47.32 30.26 4.12
C PRO A 93 48.61 30.66 3.40
N LEU A 94 48.66 31.88 2.87
CA LEU A 94 49.93 32.59 2.73
C LEU A 94 50.25 33.22 4.10
N LEU A 95 50.90 32.44 4.97
CA LEU A 95 51.61 32.98 6.13
C LEU A 95 52.86 32.15 6.41
N THR A 96 53.93 32.58 5.74
CA THR A 96 55.28 32.80 6.27
C THR A 96 55.66 32.01 7.53
N VAL A 97 56.59 31.06 7.36
CA VAL A 97 57.47 30.59 8.43
C VAL A 97 58.90 30.90 8.02
N ARG A 98 59.48 31.88 8.72
CA ARG A 98 60.90 32.24 8.89
C ARG A 98 61.72 32.70 7.70
#